data_AF-G3UE13-F1
#
_entry.id   AF-G3UE13-F1
#
_cell.length_a   1.000
_cell.length_b   1.000
_cell.length_c   1.000
_cell.angle_alpha   90.00
_cell.angle_beta   90.00
_cell.angle_gamma   90.00
#
_symmetry.space_group_name_H-M   'P 1'
#
loop_
_entity.id
_entity.type
_entity.pdbx_description
1 polymer ?
#
loop_
_entity_poly.entity_id
_entity_poly.type
_entity_poly.pdbx_seq_one_letter_code
_entity_poly.pdbx_strand_id
1 'polypeptide(L)'
;CHRLQESLFSSDSGFSNYRGILNWCVVMLILSNARLFLENLIKYGILVDPIQVVSLFLKDPYSWPALCLVIVANVFALVGFQVEKRLAVGALTERAGLLLHVANLVTILCLPAAVACLVESITPVGSVLALFVYTNLFLKLFSYRDVNLWCRELRAGAKAADKKANGAAAQPSVSYPDNLTYGDLYYFLFAPTLCYELNFPRSPRIRK
;
A
#
# COMPACT_ATOMS: atom_id res chain seq x y z
N CYS A 1 52.06 5.34 24.26
CA CYS A 1 51.89 5.78 22.86
C CYS A 1 50.54 6.46 22.71
N HIS A 2 50.49 7.79 22.66
CA HIS A 2 49.26 8.53 22.35
C HIS A 2 49.18 8.78 20.85
N ARG A 3 47.99 8.58 20.26
CA ARG A 3 47.72 8.93 18.87
C ARG A 3 46.72 10.08 18.88
N LEU A 4 46.93 11.05 17.99
CA LEU A 4 45.95 12.10 17.75
C LEU A 4 44.68 11.40 17.22
N GLN A 5 43.62 11.39 18.03
CA GLN A 5 42.31 10.87 17.68
C GLN A 5 41.27 11.86 18.16
N GLU A 6 40.28 12.11 17.32
CA GLU A 6 39.16 12.95 17.68
C GLU A 6 38.13 12.20 18.55
N SER A 7 37.31 12.95 19.30
CA SER A 7 36.25 12.34 20.09
C SER A 7 35.25 11.65 19.17
N LEU A 8 34.76 10.47 19.57
CA LEU A 8 33.79 9.68 18.76
C LEU A 8 32.45 10.39 18.51
N PHE A 9 32.19 11.48 19.24
CA PHE A 9 31.03 12.35 19.05
C PHE A 9 31.36 13.64 18.26
N SER A 10 32.63 13.87 17.91
CA SER A 10 33.04 14.90 16.96
C SER A 10 32.53 14.52 15.58
N SER A 11 31.98 15.49 14.84
CA SER A 11 31.51 15.30 13.47
C SER A 11 32.62 14.80 12.53
N ASP A 12 33.88 15.13 12.83
CA ASP A 12 35.07 14.78 12.06
C ASP A 12 35.62 13.37 12.38
N SER A 13 35.04 12.66 13.36
CA SER A 13 35.48 11.31 13.77
C SER A 13 34.98 10.17 12.87
N GLY A 14 33.96 10.42 12.05
CA GLY A 14 33.38 9.42 11.13
C GLY A 14 32.70 8.22 11.80
N PHE A 15 32.43 8.26 13.11
CA PHE A 15 31.80 7.17 13.84
C PHE A 15 30.30 7.05 13.52
N SER A 16 29.88 5.89 13.00
CA SER A 16 28.50 5.63 12.54
C SER A 16 27.79 4.49 13.28
N ASN A 17 28.45 3.82 14.24
CA ASN A 17 27.91 2.64 14.90
C ASN A 17 27.15 2.95 16.19
N TYR A 18 25.96 3.54 16.04
CA TYR A 18 25.07 3.92 17.16
C TYR A 18 24.07 2.83 17.59
N ARG A 19 24.27 1.57 17.18
CA ARG A 19 23.37 0.46 17.51
C ARG A 19 23.16 0.29 19.02
N GLY A 20 24.19 0.62 19.81
CA GLY A 20 24.12 0.61 21.27
C GLY A 20 23.09 1.58 21.84
N ILE A 21 22.92 2.76 21.22
CA ILE A 21 21.94 3.76 21.67
C ILE A 21 20.51 3.25 21.42
N LEU A 22 20.26 2.65 20.25
CA LEU A 22 18.94 2.08 19.94
C LEU A 22 18.58 0.94 20.90
N ASN A 23 19.53 0.04 21.18
CA ASN A 23 19.33 -1.02 22.17
C ASN A 23 19.05 -0.44 23.56
N TRP A 24 19.78 0.59 23.97
CA TRP A 24 19.57 1.27 25.25
C TRP A 24 18.16 1.90 25.33
N CYS A 25 17.69 2.59 24.30
CA CYS A 25 16.33 3.13 24.25
C CYS A 25 15.26 2.03 24.40
N VAL A 26 15.44 0.89 23.72
CA VAL A 26 14.53 -0.26 23.84
C VAL A 26 14.53 -0.82 25.28
N VAL A 27 15.71 -0.97 25.88
CA VAL A 27 15.83 -1.45 27.27
C VAL A 27 15.14 -0.50 28.25
N MET A 28 15.38 0.82 28.11
CA MET A 28 14.74 1.82 28.98
C MET A 28 13.22 1.85 28.81
N LEU A 29 12.72 1.72 27.58
CA LEU A 29 11.28 1.65 27.30
C LEU A 29 10.64 0.43 28.00
N ILE A 30 11.29 -0.73 27.91
CA ILE A 30 10.82 -1.97 28.55
C ILE A 30 10.87 -1.83 30.07
N LEU A 31 11.99 -1.41 30.65
CA LEU A 31 12.13 -1.30 32.11
C LEU A 31 11.12 -0.32 32.71
N SER A 32 10.86 0.80 32.04
CA SER A 32 9.91 1.81 32.53
C SER A 32 8.44 1.38 32.42
N ASN A 33 8.08 0.59 31.41
CA ASN A 33 6.67 0.30 31.09
C ASN A 33 6.25 -1.16 31.28
N ALA A 34 7.17 -2.10 31.47
CA ALA A 34 6.88 -3.53 31.55
C ALA A 34 5.89 -3.87 32.68
N ARG A 35 6.05 -3.25 33.86
CA ARG A 35 5.12 -3.45 34.97
C ARG A 35 3.70 -3.01 34.60
N LEU A 36 3.55 -1.79 34.08
CA LEU A 36 2.26 -1.25 33.69
C LEU A 36 1.62 -2.05 32.55
N PHE A 37 2.42 -2.47 31.56
CA PHE A 37 1.98 -3.32 30.47
C PHE A 37 1.46 -4.66 30.97
N LEU A 38 2.20 -5.33 31.87
CA LEU A 38 1.78 -6.60 32.47
C LEU A 38 0.52 -6.43 33.34
N GLU A 39 0.44 -5.37 34.14
CA GLU A 39 -0.76 -5.08 34.93
C GLU A 39 -1.98 -4.82 34.04
N ASN A 40 -1.83 -4.08 32.94
CA ASN A 40 -2.91 -3.86 31.98
C ASN A 40 -3.31 -5.14 31.26
N LEU A 41 -2.34 -5.97 30.86
CA LEU A 41 -2.61 -7.25 30.21
C LEU A 41 -3.33 -8.23 31.15
N ILE A 42 -3.02 -8.22 32.45
CA ILE A 42 -3.68 -9.08 33.45
C ILE A 42 -5.07 -8.53 33.82
N LYS A 43 -5.20 -7.21 34.03
CA LYS A 43 -6.46 -6.59 34.46
C LYS A 43 -7.51 -6.52 33.36
N TYR A 44 -7.11 -6.10 32.16
CA TYR A 44 -8.02 -5.92 31.02
C TYR A 44 -8.01 -7.12 30.07
N GLY A 45 -7.08 -8.07 30.23
CA GLY A 45 -6.93 -9.17 29.27
C GLY A 45 -6.63 -8.64 27.86
N ILE A 46 -6.89 -9.47 26.85
CA ILE A 46 -7.08 -8.99 25.49
C ILE A 46 -8.52 -8.46 25.43
N LEU A 47 -8.71 -7.19 25.78
CA LEU A 47 -10.04 -6.55 25.86
C LEU A 47 -10.72 -6.36 24.49
N VAL A 48 -10.03 -6.73 23.40
CA VAL A 48 -10.54 -6.63 22.03
C VAL A 48 -11.03 -8.00 21.62
N ASP A 49 -12.33 -8.23 21.70
CA ASP A 49 -12.98 -9.42 21.15
C ASP A 49 -13.24 -9.20 19.65
N PRO A 50 -12.42 -9.74 18.73
CA PRO A 50 -12.56 -9.48 17.30
C PRO A 50 -13.91 -9.97 16.75
N ILE A 51 -14.45 -11.05 17.33
CA ILE A 51 -15.74 -11.63 16.92
C ILE A 51 -16.89 -10.67 17.26
N GLN A 52 -16.85 -10.01 18.42
CA GLN A 52 -17.88 -9.06 18.82
C GLN A 52 -17.81 -7.77 18.00
N VAL A 53 -16.61 -7.32 17.64
CA VAL A 53 -16.43 -6.16 16.75
C VAL A 53 -17.05 -6.43 15.38
N VAL A 54 -16.84 -7.64 14.83
CA VAL A 54 -17.43 -8.03 13.54
C VAL A 54 -18.95 -8.17 13.63
N SER A 55 -19.48 -8.76 14.71
CA SER A 55 -20.94 -8.91 14.87
C SER A 55 -21.65 -7.56 15.08
N LEU A 56 -21.03 -6.62 15.80
CA LEU A 56 -21.53 -5.25 15.94
C LEU A 56 -21.54 -4.50 14.61
N PHE A 57 -20.49 -4.67 13.80
CA PHE A 57 -20.43 -4.09 12.46
C PHE A 57 -21.54 -4.61 11.53
N LEU A 58 -21.86 -5.91 11.58
CA LEU A 58 -22.91 -6.50 10.76
C LEU A 58 -24.32 -6.09 11.20
N LYS A 59 -24.51 -5.76 12.47
CA LYS A 59 -25.81 -5.36 13.02
C LYS A 59 -26.18 -3.92 12.64
N ASP A 60 -25.23 -2.99 12.74
CA ASP A 60 -25.44 -1.58 12.40
C ASP A 60 -24.27 -1.01 11.56
N PRO A 61 -24.24 -1.26 10.24
CA PRO A 61 -23.11 -0.88 9.38
C PRO A 61 -22.88 0.63 9.27
N TYR A 62 -23.93 1.44 9.51
CA TYR A 62 -23.83 2.91 9.51
C TYR A 62 -23.23 3.49 10.78
N SER A 63 -23.16 2.71 11.86
CA SER A 63 -22.58 3.17 13.13
C SER A 63 -21.06 3.30 13.08
N TRP A 64 -20.39 2.64 12.11
CA TRP A 64 -18.94 2.66 11.94
C TRP A 64 -18.55 3.08 10.50
N PRO A 65 -18.69 4.38 10.17
CA PRO A 65 -18.49 4.88 8.81
C PRO A 65 -17.05 4.65 8.29
N ALA A 66 -16.05 4.63 9.16
CA ALA A 66 -14.66 4.38 8.78
C ALA A 66 -14.45 2.98 8.18
N LEU A 67 -15.10 1.95 8.72
CA LEU A 67 -14.95 0.58 8.21
C LEU A 67 -15.73 0.39 6.90
N CYS A 68 -16.90 1.04 6.79
CA CYS A 68 -17.66 1.12 5.55
C CYS A 68 -16.83 1.78 4.43
N LEU A 69 -16.15 2.89 4.72
CA LEU A 69 -15.23 3.55 3.79
C LEU A 69 -14.12 2.62 3.31
N VAL A 70 -13.50 1.83 4.19
CA VAL A 70 -12.46 0.85 3.79
C VAL A 70 -13.03 -0.22 2.85
N ILE A 71 -14.26 -0.67 3.05
CA ILE A 71 -14.91 -1.63 2.13
C ILE A 71 -15.15 -0.96 0.78
N VAL A 72 -15.68 0.26 0.76
CA VAL A 72 -15.90 1.06 -0.46
C VAL A 72 -14.60 1.30 -1.22
N ALA A 73 -13.46 1.45 -0.54
CA ALA A 73 -12.15 1.58 -1.17
C ALA A 73 -11.83 0.43 -2.14
N ASN A 74 -12.27 -0.80 -1.86
CA ASN A 74 -12.07 -1.95 -2.76
C ASN A 74 -12.81 -1.79 -4.09
N VAL A 75 -13.97 -1.12 -4.09
CA VAL A 75 -14.73 -0.84 -5.32
C VAL A 75 -13.90 0.04 -6.26
N PHE A 76 -13.25 1.07 -5.74
CA PHE A 76 -12.37 1.94 -6.53
C PHE A 76 -11.17 1.21 -7.13
N ALA A 77 -10.60 0.24 -6.39
CA ALA A 77 -9.54 -0.62 -6.89
C ALA A 77 -10.01 -1.50 -8.04
N LEU A 78 -11.20 -2.12 -7.90
CA LEU A 78 -11.79 -2.95 -8.95
C LEU A 78 -12.18 -2.14 -10.19
N VAL A 79 -12.69 -0.91 -10.02
CA VAL A 79 -12.96 0.00 -11.13
C VAL A 79 -11.68 0.32 -11.89
N GLY A 80 -10.60 0.67 -11.20
CA GLY A 80 -9.29 0.93 -11.82
C GLY A 80 -8.78 -0.27 -12.63
N PHE A 81 -8.89 -1.48 -12.09
CA PHE A 81 -8.54 -2.72 -12.78
C PHE A 81 -9.42 -2.99 -14.00
N GLN A 82 -10.74 -2.80 -13.87
CA GLN A 82 -11.67 -3.07 -14.95
C GLN A 82 -11.50 -2.11 -16.13
N VAL A 83 -11.08 -0.87 -15.85
CA VAL A 83 -10.69 0.10 -16.88
C VAL A 83 -9.44 -0.40 -17.61
N GLU A 84 -8.37 -0.77 -16.90
CA GLU A 84 -7.15 -1.30 -17.54
C GLU A 84 -7.40 -2.56 -18.35
N LYS A 85 -8.22 -3.50 -17.85
CA LYS A 85 -8.59 -4.71 -18.59
C LYS A 85 -9.31 -4.38 -19.91
N ARG A 86 -10.18 -3.36 -19.92
CA ARG A 86 -10.87 -2.93 -21.15
C ARG A 86 -9.94 -2.20 -22.11
N LEU A 87 -8.97 -1.43 -21.60
CA LEU A 87 -7.93 -0.82 -22.43
C LEU A 87 -7.00 -1.88 -23.04
N ALA A 88 -6.68 -2.94 -22.30
CA ALA A 88 -5.81 -4.02 -22.77
C ALA A 88 -6.41 -4.81 -23.94
N VAL A 89 -7.72 -5.03 -23.92
CA VAL A 89 -8.48 -5.68 -25.00
C VAL A 89 -8.71 -4.74 -26.19
N GLY A 90 -8.41 -3.45 -26.06
CA GLY A 90 -8.64 -2.45 -27.11
C GLY A 90 -10.11 -2.03 -27.27
N ALA A 91 -10.97 -2.35 -26.29
CA ALA A 91 -12.39 -1.99 -26.32
C ALA A 91 -12.63 -0.49 -26.02
N LEU A 92 -11.64 0.20 -25.46
CA LEU A 92 -11.71 1.62 -25.09
C LEU A 92 -10.59 2.42 -25.78
N THR A 93 -10.92 3.63 -26.24
CA THR A 93 -9.95 4.60 -26.72
C THR A 93 -9.06 5.10 -25.59
N GLU A 94 -7.78 5.36 -25.87
CA GLU A 94 -6.80 5.82 -24.87
C GLU A 94 -7.24 7.09 -24.13
N ARG A 95 -7.84 8.06 -24.85
CA ARG A 95 -8.37 9.29 -24.25
C ARG A 95 -9.52 9.04 -23.27
N ALA A 96 -10.42 8.11 -23.60
CA ALA A 96 -11.53 7.75 -22.74
C ALA A 96 -11.04 6.99 -21.49
N GLY A 97 -10.05 6.11 -21.66
CA GLY A 97 -9.39 5.44 -20.54
C GLY A 97 -8.68 6.41 -19.60
N LEU A 98 -7.92 7.35 -20.16
CA LEU A 98 -7.29 8.44 -19.41
C LEU A 98 -8.31 9.22 -18.58
N LEU A 99 -9.42 9.63 -19.19
CA LEU A 99 -10.47 10.39 -18.52
C LEU A 99 -11.13 9.59 -17.40
N LEU A 100 -11.43 8.31 -17.63
CA LEU A 100 -11.98 7.40 -16.60
C LEU A 100 -11.00 7.21 -15.43
N HIS A 101 -9.70 7.06 -15.70
CA HIS A 101 -8.71 6.96 -14.64
C HIS A 101 -8.59 8.24 -13.82
N VAL A 102 -8.54 9.40 -14.47
CA VAL A 102 -8.49 10.69 -13.78
C VAL A 102 -9.75 10.89 -12.94
N ALA A 103 -10.93 10.61 -13.48
CA ALA A 103 -12.18 10.68 -12.74
C ALA A 103 -12.19 9.73 -11.53
N ASN A 104 -11.70 8.50 -11.69
CA ASN A 104 -11.58 7.53 -10.59
C ASN A 104 -10.63 8.05 -9.49
N LEU A 105 -9.45 8.54 -9.88
CA LEU A 105 -8.44 9.08 -8.96
C LEU A 105 -8.93 10.31 -8.19
N VAL A 106 -9.62 11.23 -8.87
CA VAL A 106 -10.24 12.41 -8.23
C VAL A 106 -11.32 11.95 -7.23
N THR A 107 -12.17 11.01 -7.62
CA THR A 107 -13.24 10.51 -6.74
C THR A 107 -12.69 9.81 -5.50
N ILE A 108 -11.59 9.06 -5.62
CA ILE A 108 -10.90 8.43 -4.48
C ILE A 108 -10.44 9.47 -3.45
N LEU A 109 -10.01 10.65 -3.88
CA LEU A 109 -9.57 11.69 -2.95
C LEU A 109 -10.74 12.51 -2.39
N CYS A 110 -11.72 12.85 -3.23
CA CYS A 110 -12.85 13.68 -2.85
C CYS A 110 -13.86 12.96 -1.94
N LEU A 111 -14.12 11.67 -2.16
CA LEU A 111 -15.11 10.92 -1.39
C LEU A 111 -14.80 10.84 0.11
N PRO A 112 -13.63 10.35 0.57
CA PRO A 112 -13.34 10.27 2.00
C PRO A 112 -13.22 11.65 2.65
N ALA A 113 -12.76 12.67 1.90
CA ALA A 113 -12.73 14.05 2.39
C ALA A 113 -14.15 14.61 2.61
N ALA A 114 -15.06 14.39 1.66
CA ALA A 114 -16.46 14.79 1.79
C ALA A 114 -17.14 14.05 2.95
N VAL A 115 -16.94 12.73 3.08
CA VAL A 115 -17.52 11.95 4.18
C VAL A 115 -16.96 12.40 5.53
N ALA A 116 -15.66 12.68 5.63
CA ALA A 116 -15.04 13.19 6.86
C ALA A 116 -15.57 14.57 7.28
N CYS A 117 -15.95 15.43 6.32
CA CYS A 117 -16.50 16.75 6.61
C CYS A 117 -18.02 16.76 6.86
N LEU A 118 -18.78 15.88 6.21
CA LEU A 118 -20.25 15.88 6.26
C LEU A 118 -20.83 14.94 7.33
N VAL A 119 -20.07 13.92 7.74
CA VAL A 119 -20.55 12.90 8.70
C VAL A 119 -19.98 13.19 10.09
N GLU A 120 -20.78 13.82 10.94
CA GLU A 120 -20.39 14.17 12.32
C GLU A 120 -20.19 12.94 13.23
N SER A 121 -20.71 11.77 12.86
CA SER A 121 -20.60 10.53 13.65
C SER A 121 -19.23 9.84 13.54
N ILE A 122 -18.31 10.33 12.68
CA ILE A 122 -16.99 9.71 12.54
C ILE A 122 -16.05 10.14 13.67
N THR A 123 -15.38 9.18 14.28
CA THR A 123 -14.32 9.49 15.25
C THR A 123 -13.13 10.13 14.52
N PRO A 124 -12.43 11.11 15.12
CA PRO A 124 -11.26 11.73 14.51
C PRO A 124 -10.19 10.71 14.12
N VAL A 125 -9.98 9.69 14.97
CA VAL A 125 -9.04 8.58 14.70
C VAL A 125 -9.49 7.75 13.50
N GLY A 126 -10.78 7.43 13.40
CA GLY A 126 -11.33 6.70 12.25
C GLY A 126 -11.21 7.48 10.95
N SER A 127 -11.39 8.81 10.99
CA SER A 127 -11.21 9.69 9.84
C SER A 127 -9.76 9.71 9.34
N VAL A 128 -8.78 9.88 10.25
CA VAL A 128 -7.35 9.84 9.90
C VAL A 128 -6.96 8.49 9.28
N LEU A 129 -7.43 7.37 9.86
CA LEU A 129 -7.17 6.04 9.33
C LEU A 129 -7.81 5.84 7.94
N ALA A 130 -9.05 6.28 7.74
CA ALA A 130 -9.73 6.18 6.45
C ALA A 130 -9.00 7.02 5.38
N LEU A 131 -8.68 8.29 5.67
CA LEU A 131 -7.92 9.15 4.77
C LEU A 131 -6.54 8.56 4.44
N PHE A 132 -5.86 7.96 5.43
CA PHE A 132 -4.59 7.27 5.19
C PHE A 132 -4.75 6.09 4.24
N VAL A 133 -5.77 5.25 4.41
CA VAL A 133 -6.03 4.12 3.48
C VAL A 133 -6.33 4.61 2.07
N TYR A 134 -7.16 5.64 1.93
CA TYR A 134 -7.52 6.19 0.61
C TYR A 134 -6.36 6.89 -0.09
N THR A 135 -5.49 7.60 0.63
CA THR A 135 -4.28 8.20 0.04
C THR A 135 -3.29 7.14 -0.42
N ASN A 136 -3.10 6.06 0.36
CA ASN A 136 -2.30 4.91 -0.07
C ASN A 136 -2.89 4.25 -1.33
N LEU A 137 -4.21 4.05 -1.38
CA LEU A 137 -4.87 3.48 -2.55
C LEU A 137 -4.74 4.38 -3.79
N PHE A 138 -4.89 5.69 -3.62
CA PHE A 138 -4.68 6.68 -4.68
C PHE A 138 -3.28 6.56 -5.29
N LEU A 139 -2.24 6.54 -4.46
CA LEU A 139 -0.84 6.44 -4.91
C LEU A 139 -0.58 5.10 -5.62
N LYS A 140 -1.12 4.00 -5.10
CA LYS A 140 -1.01 2.68 -5.73
C LYS A 140 -1.69 2.64 -7.09
N LEU A 141 -2.92 3.15 -7.22
CA LEU A 141 -3.65 3.16 -8.49
C LEU A 141 -3.02 4.11 -9.51
N PHE A 142 -2.43 5.22 -9.06
CA PHE A 142 -1.66 6.10 -9.91
C PHE A 142 -0.45 5.36 -10.51
N SER A 143 0.37 4.71 -9.66
CA SER A 143 1.52 3.94 -10.14
C SER A 143 1.12 2.75 -11.02
N TYR A 144 0.02 2.06 -10.68
CA TYR A 144 -0.52 0.95 -11.46
C TYR A 144 -0.87 1.39 -12.89
N ARG A 145 -1.53 2.53 -13.04
CA ARG A 145 -1.87 3.10 -14.34
C ARG A 145 -0.61 3.44 -15.15
N ASP A 146 0.33 4.15 -14.56
CA ASP A 146 1.50 4.66 -15.31
C ASP A 146 2.37 3.51 -15.84
N VAL A 147 2.56 2.47 -15.04
CA VAL A 147 3.32 1.28 -15.44
C VAL A 147 2.59 0.47 -16.50
N ASN A 148 1.26 0.30 -16.39
CA ASN A 148 0.49 -0.40 -17.43
C ASN A 148 0.43 0.40 -18.74
N LEU A 149 0.33 1.72 -18.68
CA LEU A 149 0.44 2.61 -19.83
C LEU A 149 1.81 2.43 -20.52
N TRP A 150 2.89 2.51 -19.74
CA TRP A 150 4.25 2.33 -20.25
C TRP A 150 4.46 0.95 -20.90
N CYS A 151 3.99 -0.13 -20.28
CA CYS A 151 4.06 -1.48 -20.86
C CYS A 151 3.25 -1.60 -22.16
N ARG A 152 2.10 -0.92 -22.25
CA ARG A 152 1.28 -0.90 -23.47
C ARG A 152 1.96 -0.15 -24.60
N GLU A 153 2.58 1.00 -24.33
CA GLU A 153 3.35 1.77 -25.31
C GLU A 153 4.56 0.98 -25.83
N LEU A 154 5.30 0.34 -24.92
CA LEU A 154 6.40 -0.55 -25.28
C LEU A 154 5.93 -1.70 -26.19
N ARG A 155 4.76 -2.29 -25.90
CA ARG A 155 4.19 -3.35 -26.75
C ARG A 155 3.74 -2.83 -28.11
N ALA A 156 3.17 -1.62 -28.18
CA ALA A 156 2.79 -0.99 -29.44
C ALA A 156 4.04 -0.70 -30.31
N GLY A 157 5.12 -0.20 -29.70
CA GLY A 157 6.41 0.00 -30.37
C GLY A 157 7.09 -1.31 -30.76
N ALA A 158 7.03 -2.33 -29.89
CA ALA A 158 7.58 -3.66 -30.19
C ALA A 158 6.84 -4.32 -31.35
N LYS A 159 5.51 -4.24 -31.44
CA LYS A 159 4.75 -4.74 -32.61
C LYS A 159 5.17 -4.06 -33.93
N ALA A 160 5.69 -2.83 -33.89
CA ALA A 160 6.27 -2.18 -35.07
C ALA A 160 7.68 -2.70 -35.40
N ALA A 161 8.45 -3.13 -34.40
CA ALA A 161 9.80 -3.69 -34.52
C ALA A 161 9.83 -5.21 -34.78
N ASP A 162 8.82 -5.96 -34.34
CA ASP A 162 8.70 -7.42 -34.39
C ASP A 162 8.46 -7.97 -35.81
N LYS A 163 8.42 -7.09 -36.82
CA LYS A 163 8.61 -7.49 -38.22
C LYS A 163 10.06 -7.92 -38.53
N LYS A 164 11.02 -7.84 -37.60
CA LYS A 164 12.45 -8.04 -37.92
C LYS A 164 13.29 -8.99 -37.06
N ALA A 165 12.85 -9.52 -35.92
CA ALA A 165 13.70 -10.49 -35.21
C ALA A 165 12.93 -11.33 -34.16
N ASN A 166 12.80 -12.63 -34.42
CA ASN A 166 12.48 -13.62 -33.40
C ASN A 166 13.77 -14.03 -32.67
N GLY A 167 13.77 -14.03 -31.33
CA GLY A 167 14.91 -14.55 -30.56
C GLY A 167 14.71 -14.61 -29.04
N ALA A 168 14.30 -15.79 -28.58
CA ALA A 168 14.67 -16.52 -27.33
C ALA A 168 14.67 -15.86 -25.93
N ALA A 169 13.68 -16.30 -25.13
CA ALA A 169 13.71 -16.84 -23.75
C ALA A 169 14.39 -16.10 -22.56
N ALA A 170 13.63 -15.89 -21.46
CA ALA A 170 14.12 -16.00 -20.07
C ALA A 170 13.00 -15.88 -19.00
N GLN A 171 12.92 -16.88 -18.09
CA GLN A 171 12.18 -16.94 -16.81
C GLN A 171 10.63 -16.80 -16.89
N PRO A 172 9.85 -17.35 -15.94
CA PRO A 172 8.41 -17.11 -15.84
C PRO A 172 8.18 -15.68 -15.32
N SER A 173 8.61 -14.68 -16.09
CA SER A 173 8.35 -13.28 -15.82
C SER A 173 6.97 -12.96 -16.36
N VAL A 174 6.09 -12.45 -15.50
CA VAL A 174 4.76 -12.03 -15.92
C VAL A 174 4.96 -10.84 -16.87
N SER A 175 4.46 -10.99 -18.09
CA SER A 175 4.52 -9.97 -19.14
C SER A 175 3.12 -9.44 -19.43
N TYR A 176 3.01 -8.19 -19.86
CA TYR A 176 1.73 -7.60 -20.23
C TYR A 176 1.17 -8.29 -21.49
N PRO A 177 -0.06 -8.84 -21.47
CA PRO A 177 -1.20 -8.49 -20.62
C PRO A 177 -1.53 -9.53 -19.52
N ASP A 178 -0.68 -10.53 -19.31
CA ASP A 178 -0.94 -11.65 -18.39
C ASP A 178 -0.87 -11.22 -16.91
N ASN A 179 -0.40 -9.99 -16.63
CA ASN A 179 -0.41 -9.35 -15.31
C ASN A 179 -1.80 -8.87 -14.86
N LEU A 180 -2.80 -8.88 -15.74
CA LEU A 180 -4.14 -8.38 -15.46
C LEU A 180 -5.00 -9.44 -14.76
N THR A 181 -4.54 -9.91 -13.61
CA THR A 181 -5.28 -10.84 -12.74
C THR A 181 -5.73 -10.15 -11.45
N TYR A 182 -6.84 -10.61 -10.88
CA TYR A 182 -7.29 -10.12 -9.57
C TYR A 182 -6.29 -10.49 -8.45
N GLY A 183 -5.60 -11.63 -8.59
CA GLY A 183 -4.61 -12.08 -7.62
C GLY A 183 -3.43 -11.11 -7.50
N ASP A 184 -2.89 -10.67 -8.65
CA ASP A 184 -1.75 -9.74 -8.67
C ASP A 184 -2.16 -8.34 -8.21
N LEU A 185 -3.39 -7.90 -8.56
CA LEU A 185 -3.96 -6.64 -8.08
C LEU A 185 -4.07 -6.62 -6.55
N TYR A 186 -4.72 -7.62 -5.95
CA TYR A 186 -4.88 -7.68 -4.50
C TYR A 186 -3.55 -7.88 -3.80
N TYR A 187 -2.63 -8.67 -4.38
CA TYR A 187 -1.27 -8.77 -3.87
C TYR A 187 -0.59 -7.39 -3.82
N PHE A 188 -0.67 -6.60 -4.90
CA PHE A 188 -0.11 -5.26 -4.93
C PHE A 188 -0.81 -4.32 -3.94
N LEU A 189 -2.13 -4.41 -3.75
CA LEU A 189 -2.85 -3.60 -2.76
C LEU A 189 -2.32 -3.84 -1.34
N PHE A 190 -2.06 -5.08 -0.97
CA PHE A 190 -1.56 -5.43 0.37
C PHE A 190 -0.04 -5.35 0.52
N ALA A 191 0.72 -5.28 -0.58
CA ALA A 191 2.16 -5.12 -0.53
C ALA A 191 2.54 -3.78 0.14
N PRO A 192 3.60 -3.74 1.00
CA PRO A 192 4.06 -2.53 1.66
C PRO A 192 4.89 -1.64 0.70
N THR A 193 4.37 -1.40 -0.50
CA THR A 193 4.99 -0.59 -1.55
C THR A 193 3.92 0.27 -2.23
N LEU A 194 4.34 1.45 -2.70
CA LEU A 194 3.48 2.37 -3.47
C LEU A 194 3.73 2.28 -4.98
N CYS A 195 4.93 1.83 -5.36
CA CYS A 195 5.31 1.64 -6.75
C CYS A 195 4.87 0.26 -7.23
N TYR A 196 4.11 0.24 -8.33
CA TYR A 196 3.73 -0.99 -9.01
C TYR A 196 4.87 -1.50 -9.88
N GLU A 197 5.12 -2.81 -9.81
CA GLU A 197 6.05 -3.52 -10.67
C GLU A 197 5.37 -4.82 -11.11
N LEU A 198 5.68 -5.30 -12.32
CA LEU A 198 5.07 -6.52 -12.84
C LEU A 198 5.52 -7.75 -12.04
N ASN A 199 6.78 -7.77 -11.60
CA ASN A 199 7.39 -8.91 -10.93
C ASN A 199 8.08 -8.46 -9.64
N PHE A 200 7.37 -8.53 -8.52
CA PHE A 200 7.92 -8.19 -7.22
C PHE A 200 8.93 -9.25 -6.70
N PRO A 201 10.05 -8.84 -6.08
CA PRO A 201 10.97 -9.79 -5.46
C PRO A 201 10.29 -10.54 -4.31
N ARG A 202 10.39 -11.87 -4.33
CA ARG A 202 9.80 -12.74 -3.30
C ARG A 202 10.88 -13.27 -2.37
N SER A 203 10.61 -13.23 -1.07
CA SER A 203 11.42 -13.95 -0.10
C SER A 203 11.23 -15.46 -0.29
N PRO A 204 12.30 -16.29 -0.18
CA PRO A 204 12.18 -17.74 -0.38
C PRO A 204 11.35 -18.43 0.70
N ARG A 205 11.19 -17.81 1.87
CA ARG A 205 10.43 -18.34 3.01
C ARG A 205 9.87 -17.22 3.89
N ILE A 206 8.75 -17.50 4.54
CA ILE A 206 8.22 -16.68 5.64
C ILE A 206 9.07 -16.99 6.89
N ARG A 207 9.68 -15.96 7.49
CA ARG A 207 10.35 -16.10 8.80
C ARG A 207 9.26 -16.01 9.88
N LYS A 208 9.15 -17.05 10.70
CA LYS A 208 8.20 -17.13 11.82
C LYS A 208 8.70 -16.34 13.02
#